data_AF-A0A822ZTF5-F1
#
_entry.id   AF-A0A822ZTF5-F1
#
_cell.length_a   1.000
_cell.length_b   1.000
_cell.length_c   1.000
_cell.angle_alpha   90.00
_cell.angle_beta   90.00
_cell.angle_gamma   90.00
#
_symmetry.space_group_name_H-M   'P 1'
#
loop_
_entity.id
_entity.type
_entity.pdbx_description
1 polymer ?
#
loop_
_entity_poly.entity_id
_entity_poly.type
_entity_poly.pdbx_seq_one_letter_code
_entity_poly.pdbx_strand_id
1 'polypeptide(L)'
;MENPATTSSSAALATTLCNAIQALGRGFDVTSDVRLLYCKGAPGSRLVHLDENNTRDLLITDDLVLPNVSFDIELFSGKGKMETRAACSFHEVIFRWISLLGSRFF
;
A
#
# COMPACT_ATOMS: atom_id res chain seq x y z
N MET A 1 -3.55 33.28 3.32
CA MET A 1 -4.98 32.95 3.21
C MET A 1 -5.09 31.62 2.49
N GLU A 2 -5.21 30.56 3.28
CA GLU A 2 -5.27 29.17 2.85
C GLU A 2 -6.70 28.89 2.39
N ASN A 3 -6.86 28.35 1.18
CA ASN A 3 -8.17 28.16 0.57
C ASN A 3 -8.88 26.96 1.24
N PRO A 4 -10.08 27.11 1.83
CA PRO A 4 -10.75 26.05 2.59
C PRO A 4 -11.05 24.77 1.79
N ALA A 5 -11.07 24.84 0.46
CA ALA A 5 -11.22 23.66 -0.39
C ALA A 5 -9.98 22.73 -0.38
N THR A 6 -8.78 23.29 -0.19
CA THR A 6 -7.52 22.53 -0.17
C THR A 6 -7.40 21.67 1.09
N THR A 7 -7.79 22.22 2.24
CA THR A 7 -7.78 21.52 3.55
C THR A 7 -8.76 20.35 3.60
N SER A 8 -9.92 20.47 2.94
CA SER A 8 -10.91 19.37 2.86
C SER A 8 -10.44 18.21 1.98
N SER A 9 -9.77 18.52 0.86
CA SER A 9 -9.18 17.53 -0.04
C SER A 9 -8.06 16.74 0.64
N SER A 10 -7.12 17.41 1.33
CA SER A 10 -6.03 16.74 2.04
C SER A 10 -6.51 15.85 3.18
N ALA A 11 -7.57 16.24 3.90
CA ALA A 11 -8.18 15.41 4.94
C ALA A 11 -8.83 14.12 4.38
N ALA A 12 -9.52 14.22 3.24
CA ALA A 12 -10.09 13.05 2.57
C ALA A 12 -9.00 12.10 2.05
N LEU A 13 -7.91 12.64 1.51
CA LEU A 13 -6.74 11.86 1.09
C LEU A 13 -6.08 11.17 2.29
N ALA A 14 -5.84 11.89 3.39
CA ALA A 14 -5.28 11.34 4.63
C ALA A 14 -6.12 10.16 5.15
N THR A 15 -7.44 10.34 5.21
CA THR A 15 -8.38 9.29 5.64
C THR A 15 -8.28 8.07 4.74
N THR A 16 -8.22 8.27 3.42
CA THR A 16 -8.11 7.18 2.44
C THR A 16 -6.82 6.39 2.61
N LEU A 17 -5.69 7.08 2.83
CA LEU A 17 -4.38 6.44 3.05
C LEU A 17 -4.34 5.67 4.37
N CYS A 18 -4.85 6.24 5.46
CA CYS A 18 -4.98 5.54 6.74
C CYS A 18 -5.79 4.25 6.62
N ASN A 19 -6.90 4.31 5.87
CA ASN A 19 -7.74 3.15 5.61
C ASN A 19 -7.02 2.10 4.76
N ALA A 20 -6.23 2.51 3.77
CA ALA A 20 -5.44 1.61 2.94
C ALA A 20 -4.40 0.83 3.77
N ILE A 21 -3.67 1.49 4.67
CA ILE A 21 -2.71 0.84 5.57
C ILE A 21 -3.40 -0.16 6.51
N GLN A 22 -4.57 0.20 7.05
CA GLN A 22 -5.35 -0.71 7.89
C GLN A 22 -5.84 -1.95 7.13
N ALA A 23 -6.10 -1.82 5.83
CA ALA A 23 -6.52 -2.91 4.95
C ALA A 23 -5.37 -3.86 4.58
N LEU A 24 -4.10 -3.43 4.66
CA LEU A 24 -2.95 -4.24 4.27
C LEU A 24 -2.92 -5.59 5.00
N GLY A 25 -2.66 -6.65 4.26
CA GLY A 25 -2.61 -8.00 4.79
C GLY A 25 -3.96 -8.58 5.21
N ARG A 26 -5.09 -7.86 5.08
CA ARG A 26 -6.42 -8.39 5.42
C ARG A 26 -7.11 -9.13 4.27
N GLY A 27 -6.36 -9.53 3.23
CA GLY A 27 -6.92 -10.20 2.05
C GLY A 27 -7.81 -9.29 1.22
N PHE A 28 -7.19 -8.48 0.37
CA PHE A 28 -7.86 -7.69 -0.65
C PHE A 28 -8.41 -8.63 -1.74
N ASP A 29 -9.71 -8.85 -1.77
CA ASP A 29 -10.37 -9.59 -2.85
C ASP A 29 -10.75 -8.59 -3.96
N VAL A 30 -9.79 -8.34 -4.86
CA VAL A 30 -9.95 -7.48 -6.05
C VAL A 30 -11.15 -7.90 -6.91
N THR A 31 -11.62 -9.15 -6.79
CA THR A 31 -12.70 -9.67 -7.64
C THR A 31 -14.10 -9.48 -7.04
N SER A 32 -14.23 -9.12 -5.76
CA SER A 32 -15.53 -9.23 -5.06
C SER A 32 -16.05 -7.93 -4.45
N ASP A 33 -15.26 -7.12 -3.72
CA ASP A 33 -15.78 -5.87 -3.14
C ASP A 33 -14.69 -5.00 -2.49
N VAL A 34 -14.69 -3.69 -2.76
CA VAL A 34 -13.73 -2.68 -2.22
C VAL A 34 -14.07 -2.21 -0.80
N ARG A 35 -15.05 -2.83 -0.15
CA ARG A 35 -15.49 -2.46 1.20
C ARG A 35 -14.76 -3.30 2.25
N LEU A 36 -14.06 -2.64 3.17
CA LEU A 36 -13.28 -3.23 4.27
C LEU A 36 -14.04 -4.25 5.15
N LEU A 37 -15.38 -4.31 5.05
CA LEU A 37 -16.26 -5.23 5.77
C LEU A 37 -16.06 -6.73 5.43
N TYR A 38 -15.43 -7.07 4.30
CA TYR A 38 -15.27 -8.47 3.84
C TYR A 38 -13.82 -8.94 3.73
N CYS A 39 -12.88 -8.14 4.23
CA CYS A 39 -11.49 -8.52 4.31
C CYS A 39 -11.32 -9.87 5.07
N LYS A 40 -10.64 -10.83 4.46
CA LYS A 40 -10.37 -12.17 5.02
C LYS A 40 -9.46 -12.07 6.25
N GLY A 41 -9.84 -12.75 7.34
CA GLY A 41 -9.09 -12.81 8.60
C GLY A 41 -10.03 -12.76 9.81
N ALA A 42 -9.56 -13.17 10.99
CA ALA A 42 -10.33 -12.93 12.23
C ALA A 42 -10.36 -11.41 12.52
N PRO A 43 -11.43 -10.87 13.14
CA PRO A 43 -11.45 -9.47 13.58
C PRO A 43 -10.19 -9.12 14.35
N GLY A 44 -9.51 -8.04 13.98
CA GLY A 44 -8.23 -7.65 14.60
C GLY A 44 -6.97 -8.32 14.03
N SER A 45 -7.07 -9.43 13.26
CA SER A 45 -5.92 -10.12 12.63
C SER A 45 -5.69 -9.89 11.13
N ARG A 46 -4.44 -9.89 10.69
CA ARG A 46 -4.03 -9.85 9.27
C ARG A 46 -3.64 -11.26 8.79
N LEU A 47 -3.90 -11.59 7.53
CA LEU A 47 -3.37 -12.79 6.86
C LEU A 47 -1.86 -12.71 6.62
N VAL A 48 -1.33 -11.51 6.45
CA VAL A 48 0.09 -11.24 6.28
C VAL A 48 0.59 -10.52 7.53
N HIS A 49 1.71 -10.98 8.07
CA HIS A 49 2.39 -10.30 9.15
C HIS A 49 3.02 -9.00 8.63
N LEU A 50 2.71 -7.89 9.30
CA LEU A 50 3.40 -6.63 9.11
C LEU A 50 4.26 -6.38 10.35
N ASP A 51 5.47 -5.86 10.16
CA ASP A 51 6.30 -5.43 11.27
C ASP A 51 5.72 -4.14 11.86
N GLU A 52 4.91 -4.29 12.90
CA GLU A 52 4.30 -3.18 13.66
C GLU A 52 5.24 -2.67 14.77
N ASN A 53 6.38 -3.34 15.01
CA ASN A 53 7.39 -2.92 15.98
C ASN A 53 8.40 -1.94 15.38
N ASN A 54 8.70 -2.09 14.09
CA ASN A 54 9.60 -1.21 13.34
C ASN A 54 8.82 -0.34 12.35
N THR A 55 8.41 0.85 12.81
CA THR A 55 7.61 1.78 12.02
C THR A 55 8.29 3.14 11.84
N ARG A 56 7.90 3.85 10.78
CA ARG A 56 8.31 5.22 10.47
C ARG A 56 7.12 6.08 10.07
N ASP A 57 7.30 7.38 10.16
CA ASP A 57 6.38 8.35 9.58
C ASP A 57 6.70 8.52 8.09
N LEU A 58 5.71 8.27 7.24
CA LEU A 58 5.87 8.31 5.78
C LEU A 58 5.36 9.66 5.25
N LEU A 59 6.27 10.47 4.73
CA LEU A 59 5.94 11.75 4.09
C LEU A 59 5.32 11.48 2.71
N ILE A 60 4.08 11.93 2.51
CA ILE A 60 3.33 11.76 1.26
C ILE A 60 3.46 13.02 0.39
N THR A 61 3.24 14.18 1.00
CA THR A 61 3.44 15.53 0.45
C THR A 61 4.03 16.42 1.54
N ASP A 62 4.47 17.64 1.21
CA ASP A 62 5.08 18.59 2.15
C ASP A 62 4.22 18.87 3.41
N ASP A 63 2.91 18.68 3.29
CA ASP A 63 1.90 18.93 4.31
C ASP A 63 1.17 17.66 4.82
N LEU A 64 1.50 16.47 4.29
CA LEU A 64 0.82 15.22 4.64
C LEU A 64 1.81 14.13 5.04
N VAL A 65 1.69 13.72 6.30
CA VAL A 65 2.47 12.64 6.90
C VAL A 65 1.55 11.51 7.33
N LEU A 66 1.91 10.28 6.96
CA LEU A 66 1.22 9.07 7.37
C LEU A 66 2.02 8.37 8.48
N PRO A 67 1.55 8.40 9.73
CA PRO A 67 2.34 7.93 10.86
C PRO A 67 2.32 6.41 11.02
N ASN A 68 3.32 5.88 11.73
CA ASN A 68 3.39 4.47 12.17
C ASN A 68 3.25 3.45 11.04
N VAL A 69 3.86 3.73 9.89
CA VAL A 69 3.89 2.82 8.75
C VAL A 69 5.09 1.89 8.88
N SER A 70 4.90 0.58 8.72
CA SER A 70 6.00 -0.40 8.75
C SER A 70 7.10 -0.03 7.75
N PHE A 71 8.37 -0.24 8.12
CA PHE A 71 9.51 0.05 7.25
C PHE A 71 9.49 -0.72 5.92
N ASP A 72 8.85 -1.89 5.90
CA ASP A 72 8.69 -2.73 4.71
C ASP A 72 7.69 -2.16 3.69
N ILE A 73 6.97 -1.10 4.05
CA ILE A 73 6.02 -0.42 3.18
C ILE A 73 6.70 0.82 2.60
N GLU A 74 6.72 0.89 1.27
CA GLU A 74 7.27 2.00 0.50
C GLU A 74 6.15 2.74 -0.26
N LEU A 75 6.27 4.07 -0.33
CA LEU A 75 5.43 4.91 -1.17
C LEU A 75 6.11 5.13 -2.51
N PHE A 76 5.48 4.68 -3.58
CA PHE A 76 5.92 4.98 -4.94
C PHE A 76 5.10 6.11 -5.53
N SER A 77 5.67 7.32 -5.55
CA SER A 77 5.10 8.44 -6.31
C SER A 77 5.56 8.33 -7.76
N GLY A 78 4.73 7.70 -8.59
CA GLY A 78 4.99 7.61 -10.03
C GLY A 78 3.71 7.32 -10.79
N LYS A 79 3.72 7.60 -12.10
CA LYS A 79 2.75 7.00 -13.03
C LYS A 79 3.07 5.50 -13.12
N GLY A 80 2.82 4.76 -12.05
CA GLY A 80 2.80 3.32 -12.09
C GLY A 80 1.74 2.96 -13.11
N LYS A 81 2.15 2.59 -14.32
CA LYS A 81 1.28 1.80 -15.16
C LYS A 81 0.97 0.58 -14.31
N MET A 82 -0.27 0.50 -13.83
CA MET A 82 -0.80 -0.79 -13.40
C MET A 82 -0.65 -1.66 -14.65
N GLU A 83 0.41 -2.46 -14.69
CA GLU A 83 0.57 -3.44 -15.76
C GLU A 83 -0.51 -4.46 -15.48
N THR A 84 -1.67 -4.26 -16.10
CA THR A 84 -2.73 -5.26 -16.17
C THR A 84 -2.20 -6.41 -17.02
N ARG A 85 -1.34 -7.21 -16.41
CA ARG A 85 -0.76 -8.39 -17.02
C ARG A 85 -1.59 -9.58 -16.60
N ALA A 86 -1.77 -10.52 -17.52
CA ALA A 86 -2.43 -11.78 -17.22
C ALA A 86 -1.78 -12.45 -16.00
N ALA A 87 -2.57 -13.21 -15.24
CA ALA A 87 -2.07 -13.95 -14.09
C ALA A 87 -0.82 -14.75 -14.47
N CYS A 88 0.32 -14.43 -13.87
CA CYS A 88 1.58 -15.12 -14.10
C CYS A 88 1.70 -16.31 -13.15
N SER A 89 2.35 -17.38 -13.62
CA SER A 89 2.63 -18.54 -12.78
C SER A 89 3.66 -18.20 -11.69
N PHE A 90 3.67 -18.96 -10.60
CA PHE A 90 4.67 -18.81 -9.52
C PHE A 90 6.11 -18.79 -10.04
N HIS A 91 6.42 -19.61 -11.05
CA HIS A 91 7.75 -19.64 -11.68
C HIS A 91 8.06 -18.35 -12.44
N GLU A 92 7.09 -17.79 -13.15
CA GLU A 92 7.28 -16.53 -13.88
C GLU A 92 7.53 -15.36 -12.91
N VAL A 93 6.85 -15.35 -11.76
CA VAL A 93 7.08 -14.37 -10.69
C VAL A 93 8.51 -14.50 -10.14
N ILE A 94 8.95 -15.71 -9.77
CA ILE A 94 10.30 -15.93 -9.24
C ILE A 94 11.37 -15.53 -10.25
N PHE A 95 11.24 -15.98 -11.50
CA PHE A 95 12.24 -15.71 -12.53
C PHE A 95 12.39 -14.22 -12.78
N ARG A 96 11.28 -13.47 -12.75
CA ARG A 96 11.27 -12.02 -12.93
C ARG A 96 11.83 -11.28 -11.72
N TRP A 97 11.53 -11.73 -10.50
CA TRP A 97 12.13 -11.19 -9.29
C TRP A 97 13.65 -11.34 -9.28
N ILE A 98 14.16 -12.52 -9.62
CA ILE A 98 15.60 -12.77 -9.74
C ILE A 98 16.22 -11.87 -10.83
N SER A 99 15.53 -11.73 -11.96
CA SER A 99 15.99 -10.87 -13.07
C SER A 99 16.04 -9.38 -12.68
N LEU A 100 15.05 -8.88 -11.92
CA LEU A 100 15.01 -7.50 -11.42
C LEU A 100 16.08 -7.23 -10.35
N LEU A 101 16.39 -8.21 -9.51
CA LEU A 101 17.48 -8.13 -8.53
C LEU A 101 18.86 -8.14 -9.22
N GLY A 102 19.02 -8.92 -10.29
CA GLY A 102 20.26 -8.98 -11.07
C GLY A 102 20.62 -7.67 -11.78
N SER A 103 19.65 -6.84 -12.15
CA SER A 103 19.88 -5.54 -12.81
C SER A 103 20.26 -4.39 -11.86
N ARG A 104 20.30 -4.61 -10.53
CA ARG A 104 20.72 -3.60 -9.54
C ARG A 104 22.14 -3.85 -8.97
N PHE A 105 22.83 -4.91 -9.41
CA PHE A 105 24.14 -5.30 -8.87
C PHE A 105 25.22 -5.57 -9.94
N PHE A 106 25.05 -5.06 -11.16
CA PHE A 106 26.14 -4.90 -12.13
C PHE A 106 26.06 -3.54 -12.82
#